data_AF-U5SDF7-F1
#
_entry.id   AF-U5SDF7-F1
#
_cell.length_a   1.000
_cell.length_b   1.000
_cell.length_c   1.000
_cell.angle_alpha   90.00
_cell.angle_beta   90.00
_cell.angle_gamma   90.00
#
_symmetry.space_group_name_H-M   'P 1'
#
loop_
_entity.id
_entity.type
_entity.pdbx_description
1 polymer ?
#
loop_
_entity_poly.entity_id
_entity_poly.type
_entity_poly.pdbx_seq_one_letter_code
_entity_poly.pdbx_strand_id
1 'polypeptide(L)'
;MKNTDLRLKGVHYAPNLEPFIERKLFTVNTGHATTAYVGKFEGYKTIDEALKDDKVKEQVENVLAETGALMVEKWQFNAEDHKAYITKILSRFVNPYISDDITRVARTPMRKLGYDERFIRPIREANERGLETTYLVKTVAKALLYRDSNDEESQQLEKLLQNKSVEEVIREVTQLKDETVIDRIAKEYKQLAQ
;
A
#
# COMPACT_ATOMS: atom_id res chain seq x y z
N MET A 1 30.55 17.72 -2.89
CA MET A 1 29.80 19.00 -2.77
C MET A 1 30.80 20.11 -2.44
N LYS A 2 30.66 21.32 -3.01
CA LYS A 2 31.63 22.43 -2.84
C LYS A 2 31.61 23.13 -1.48
N ASN A 3 30.61 22.85 -0.63
CA ASN A 3 30.57 23.30 0.77
C ASN A 3 29.94 22.18 1.62
N THR A 4 30.77 21.42 2.34
CA THR A 4 30.35 20.29 3.18
C THR A 4 29.73 20.73 4.52
N ASP A 5 29.88 22.01 4.86
CA ASP A 5 29.46 22.55 6.17
C ASP A 5 28.08 23.22 6.10
N LEU A 6 27.55 23.45 4.89
CA LEU A 6 26.22 24.01 4.70
C LEU A 6 25.14 23.02 5.20
N ARG A 7 24.53 23.35 6.35
CA ARG A 7 23.40 22.62 6.92
C ARG A 7 22.15 23.49 6.92
N LEU A 8 21.08 23.00 6.28
CA LEU A 8 19.78 23.67 6.25
C LEU A 8 18.96 23.33 7.49
N LYS A 9 18.31 24.33 8.08
CA LYS A 9 17.37 24.12 9.18
C LYS A 9 16.18 23.27 8.71
N GLY A 10 15.80 22.27 9.50
CA GLY A 10 14.66 21.38 9.20
C GLY A 10 14.98 20.21 8.26
N VAL A 11 16.23 20.09 7.78
CA VAL A 11 16.68 18.94 6.98
C VAL A 11 17.30 17.90 7.90
N HIS A 12 16.78 16.67 7.83
CA HIS A 12 17.42 15.52 8.46
C HIS A 12 18.49 14.97 7.51
N TYR A 13 19.73 14.87 7.99
CA TYR A 13 20.84 14.31 7.24
C TYR A 13 21.17 12.93 7.80
N ALA A 14 21.03 11.90 6.96
CA ALA A 14 21.31 10.52 7.33
C ALA A 14 22.49 9.97 6.50
N PRO A 15 23.31 9.08 7.07
CA PRO A 15 24.38 8.41 6.33
C PRO A 15 23.85 7.42 5.28
N ASN A 16 22.66 6.86 5.50
CA ASN A 16 21.95 6.03 4.54
C ASN A 16 20.49 6.51 4.41
N LEU A 17 20.06 6.83 3.19
CA LEU A 17 18.68 7.28 2.90
C LEU A 17 17.71 6.13 2.66
N GLU A 18 18.20 4.94 2.32
CA GLU A 18 17.39 3.79 1.94
C GLU A 18 16.32 3.42 2.98
N PRO A 19 16.63 3.35 4.30
CA PRO A 19 15.61 3.05 5.32
C PRO A 19 14.49 4.09 5.35
N PHE A 20 14.80 5.36 5.06
CA PHE A 20 13.83 6.45 5.08
C PHE A 20 12.95 6.48 3.83
N ILE A 21 13.54 6.17 2.68
CA ILE A 21 12.80 6.01 1.41
C ILE A 21 11.82 4.86 1.53
N GLU A 22 12.28 3.73 2.03
CA GLU A 22 11.45 2.53 2.18
C GLU A 22 10.38 2.71 3.25
N ARG A 23 10.72 3.27 4.42
CA ARG A 23 9.73 3.62 5.45
C ARG A 23 8.64 4.53 4.90
N LYS A 24 8.99 5.52 4.07
CA LYS A 24 7.99 6.38 3.42
C LYS A 24 7.12 5.58 2.45
N LEU A 25 7.72 4.72 1.62
CA LEU A 25 6.99 3.87 0.68
C LEU A 25 6.01 2.96 1.43
N PHE A 26 6.47 2.25 2.46
CA PHE A 26 5.70 1.22 3.16
C PHE A 26 4.76 1.75 4.24
N THR A 27 4.90 3.02 4.63
CA THR A 27 3.96 3.68 5.55
C THR A 27 3.05 4.65 4.80
N VAL A 28 3.63 5.70 4.20
CA VAL A 28 2.82 6.78 3.60
C VAL A 28 2.13 6.30 2.33
N ASN A 29 2.88 5.69 1.39
CA ASN A 29 2.25 5.30 0.12
C ASN A 29 1.34 4.09 0.31
N THR A 30 1.76 3.09 1.08
CA THR A 30 0.94 1.91 1.38
C THR A 30 -0.33 2.30 2.13
N GLY A 31 -0.24 3.09 3.21
CA GLY A 31 -1.42 3.52 3.97
C GLY A 31 -2.40 4.33 3.13
N HIS A 32 -1.90 5.28 2.32
CA HIS A 32 -2.76 6.11 1.49
C HIS A 32 -3.43 5.32 0.37
N ALA A 33 -2.70 4.41 -0.30
CA ALA A 33 -3.26 3.55 -1.32
C ALA A 33 -4.23 2.51 -0.74
N THR A 34 -3.94 1.97 0.45
CA THR A 34 -4.86 1.07 1.18
C THR A 34 -6.18 1.76 1.44
N THR A 35 -6.12 2.98 2.00
CA THR A 35 -7.31 3.79 2.25
C THR A 35 -8.11 4.01 0.97
N ALA A 36 -7.44 4.30 -0.15
CA ALA A 36 -8.11 4.52 -1.43
C ALA A 36 -8.79 3.26 -1.99
N TYR A 37 -8.09 2.12 -2.04
CA TYR A 37 -8.66 0.90 -2.60
C TYR A 37 -9.76 0.30 -1.72
N VAL A 38 -9.55 0.31 -0.40
CA VAL A 38 -10.56 -0.16 0.55
C VAL A 38 -11.75 0.80 0.56
N GLY A 39 -11.51 2.10 0.65
CA GLY A 39 -12.55 3.12 0.60
C GLY A 39 -13.37 3.06 -0.69
N LYS A 40 -12.73 2.88 -1.85
CA LYS A 40 -13.44 2.70 -3.13
C LYS A 40 -14.34 1.47 -3.11
N PHE A 41 -13.82 0.35 -2.59
CA PHE A 41 -14.56 -0.90 -2.49
C PHE A 41 -15.80 -0.76 -1.58
N GLU A 42 -15.69 -0.01 -0.49
CA GLU A 42 -16.80 0.31 0.42
C GLU A 42 -17.71 1.46 -0.09
N GLY A 43 -17.42 2.04 -1.25
CA GLY A 43 -18.27 3.05 -1.91
C GLY A 43 -17.99 4.51 -1.52
N TYR A 44 -16.90 4.80 -0.81
CA TYR A 44 -16.48 6.16 -0.45
C TYR A 44 -15.86 6.91 -1.65
N LYS A 45 -15.86 8.25 -1.57
CA LYS A 45 -15.33 9.13 -2.63
C LYS A 45 -14.01 9.79 -2.25
N THR A 46 -13.84 10.12 -0.98
CA THR A 46 -12.66 10.82 -0.47
C THR A 46 -11.97 10.03 0.62
N ILE A 47 -10.68 10.31 0.83
CA ILE A 47 -9.83 9.62 1.80
C ILE A 47 -10.29 9.87 3.24
N ASP A 48 -10.73 11.08 3.58
CA ASP A 48 -11.18 11.42 4.93
C ASP A 48 -12.57 10.84 5.24
N GLU A 49 -13.48 10.76 4.26
CA GLU A 49 -14.74 10.02 4.41
C GLU A 49 -14.47 8.54 4.69
N ALA A 50 -13.61 7.92 3.89
CA ALA A 50 -13.29 6.51 4.05
C ALA A 50 -12.70 6.21 5.44
N LEU A 51 -11.81 7.06 5.97
CA LEU A 51 -11.20 6.84 7.29
C LEU A 51 -12.13 7.11 8.48
N LYS A 52 -13.33 7.64 8.27
CA LYS A 52 -14.37 7.70 9.31
C LYS A 52 -15.08 6.36 9.48
N ASP A 53 -14.96 5.45 8.52
CA ASP A 53 -15.46 4.09 8.60
C ASP A 53 -14.48 3.20 9.38
N ASP A 54 -14.96 2.56 10.44
CA ASP A 54 -14.12 1.70 11.29
C ASP A 54 -13.51 0.53 10.54
N LYS A 55 -14.18 -0.04 9.53
CA LYS A 55 -13.64 -1.15 8.72
C LYS A 55 -12.48 -0.69 7.86
N VAL A 56 -12.59 0.48 7.23
CA VAL A 56 -11.51 1.05 6.43
C VAL A 56 -10.34 1.40 7.34
N LYS A 57 -10.61 2.06 8.46
CA LYS A 57 -9.58 2.45 9.44
C LYS A 57 -8.84 1.23 9.98
N GLU A 58 -9.55 0.20 10.44
CA GLU A 58 -8.97 -1.04 10.95
C GLU A 58 -8.11 -1.73 9.88
N GLN A 59 -8.58 -1.79 8.63
CA GLN A 59 -7.81 -2.37 7.53
C GLN A 59 -6.51 -1.59 7.27
N VAL A 60 -6.53 -0.25 7.31
CA VAL A 60 -5.33 0.57 7.12
C VAL A 60 -4.38 0.42 8.30
N GLU A 61 -4.87 0.46 9.54
CA GLU A 61 -4.07 0.30 10.75
C GLU A 61 -3.35 -1.06 10.77
N ASN A 62 -4.06 -2.14 10.41
CA ASN A 62 -3.46 -3.47 10.34
C ASN A 62 -2.45 -3.60 9.20
N VAL A 63 -2.69 -3.02 8.02
CA VAL A 63 -1.67 -2.99 6.94
C VAL A 63 -0.41 -2.25 7.40
N LEU A 64 -0.57 -1.13 8.11
CA LEU A 64 0.57 -0.37 8.63
C LEU A 64 1.29 -1.08 9.79
N ALA A 65 0.59 -1.92 10.55
CA ALA A 65 1.21 -2.81 11.53
C ALA A 65 2.06 -3.89 10.84
N GLU A 66 1.56 -4.52 9.77
CA GLU A 66 2.31 -5.53 8.99
C GLU A 66 3.57 -4.93 8.36
N THR A 67 3.44 -3.80 7.66
CA THR A 67 4.63 -3.14 7.08
C THR A 67 5.54 -2.56 8.14
N GLY A 68 4.99 -2.12 9.28
CA GLY A 68 5.77 -1.62 10.41
C GLY A 68 6.63 -2.71 11.07
N ALA A 69 6.09 -3.92 11.23
CA ALA A 69 6.86 -5.07 11.70
C ALA A 69 8.05 -5.36 10.77
N LEU A 70 7.83 -5.33 9.45
CA LEU A 70 8.91 -5.46 8.48
C LEU A 70 9.96 -4.35 8.61
N MET A 71 9.55 -3.10 8.83
CA MET A 71 10.49 -1.98 9.00
C MET A 71 11.34 -2.11 10.27
N VAL A 72 10.75 -2.54 11.38
CA VAL A 72 11.48 -2.80 12.62
C VAL A 72 12.47 -3.95 12.44
N GLU A 73 12.03 -5.07 11.86
CA GLU A 73 12.88 -6.24 11.65
C GLU A 73 14.03 -5.96 10.66
N LYS A 74 13.74 -5.34 9.52
CA LYS A 74 14.71 -5.13 8.43
C LYS A 74 15.70 -4.00 8.73
N TRP A 75 15.20 -2.87 9.25
CA TRP A 75 15.99 -1.65 9.40
C TRP A 75 16.31 -1.30 10.85
N GLN A 76 15.87 -2.11 11.80
CA GLN A 76 16.13 -1.91 13.23
C GLN A 76 15.63 -0.54 13.71
N PHE A 77 14.51 -0.06 13.14
CA PHE A 77 13.85 1.12 13.68
C PHE A 77 13.36 0.83 15.09
N ASN A 78 13.43 1.83 15.97
CA ASN A 78 12.77 1.76 17.26
C ASN A 78 11.25 1.59 17.05
N ALA A 79 10.67 0.57 17.69
CA ALA A 79 9.27 0.20 17.48
C ALA A 79 8.29 1.30 17.93
N GLU A 80 8.55 1.96 19.06
CA GLU A 80 7.70 3.04 19.57
C GLU A 80 7.78 4.29 18.68
N ASP A 81 8.99 4.66 18.23
CA ASP A 81 9.16 5.75 17.28
C ASP A 81 8.45 5.46 15.95
N HIS A 82 8.49 4.21 15.49
CA HIS A 82 7.83 3.82 14.26
C HIS A 82 6.30 3.81 14.40
N LYS A 83 5.78 3.36 15.53
CA LYS A 83 4.35 3.43 15.86
C LYS A 83 3.86 4.88 15.98
N ALA A 84 4.64 5.77 16.60
CA ALA A 84 4.36 7.19 16.64
C ALA A 84 4.38 7.81 15.24
N TYR A 85 5.30 7.37 14.37
CA TYR A 85 5.33 7.78 12.97
C TYR A 85 4.07 7.34 12.21
N ILE A 86 3.62 6.09 12.36
CA ILE A 86 2.36 5.59 11.76
C ILE A 86 1.17 6.45 12.22
N THR A 87 1.05 6.69 13.54
CA THR A 87 -0.02 7.51 14.12
C THR A 87 -0.04 8.92 13.52
N LYS A 88 1.15 9.53 13.38
CA LYS A 88 1.30 10.84 12.74
C LYS A 88 0.86 10.81 11.29
N ILE A 89 1.17 9.75 10.53
CA ILE A 89 0.75 9.63 9.13
C ILE A 89 -0.78 9.49 9.01
N LEU A 90 -1.41 8.64 9.83
CA LEU A 90 -2.87 8.48 9.84
C LEU A 90 -3.58 9.79 10.16
N SER A 91 -3.07 10.57 11.12
CA SER A 91 -3.64 11.89 11.45
C SER A 91 -3.62 12.88 10.28
N ARG A 92 -2.69 12.71 9.33
CA ARG A 92 -2.61 13.56 8.13
C ARG A 92 -3.66 13.20 7.09
N PHE A 93 -4.07 11.94 7.02
CA PHE A 93 -5.06 11.49 6.04
C PHE A 93 -6.48 11.95 6.41
N VAL A 94 -6.75 12.19 7.69
CA VAL A 94 -8.04 12.70 8.19
C VAL A 94 -8.07 14.22 8.34
N ASN A 95 -7.09 14.94 7.78
CA ASN A 95 -7.04 16.38 7.89
C ASN A 95 -8.19 17.02 7.07
N PRO A 96 -9.17 17.70 7.69
CA PRO A 96 -10.34 18.23 6.99
C PRO A 96 -10.00 19.35 5.98
N TYR A 97 -8.81 19.94 6.08
CA TYR A 97 -8.34 20.95 5.13
C TYR A 97 -7.62 20.35 3.91
N ILE A 98 -7.40 19.03 3.88
CA ILE A 98 -6.71 18.31 2.82
C ILE A 98 -7.53 17.06 2.46
N SER A 99 -8.69 17.29 1.86
CA SER A 99 -9.52 16.21 1.30
C SER A 99 -8.95 15.77 -0.04
N ASP A 100 -8.62 14.48 -0.14
CA ASP A 100 -8.07 13.88 -1.33
C ASP A 100 -9.09 12.92 -1.96
N ASP A 101 -9.37 13.09 -3.26
CA ASP A 101 -10.23 12.15 -3.99
C ASP A 101 -9.60 10.76 -4.09
N ILE A 102 -10.40 9.73 -3.83
CA ILE A 102 -9.97 8.34 -3.93
C ILE A 102 -9.50 8.01 -5.35
N THR A 103 -10.19 8.48 -6.39
CA THR A 103 -9.80 8.22 -7.79
C THR A 103 -8.41 8.74 -8.10
N ARG A 104 -8.08 9.95 -7.62
CA ARG A 104 -6.75 10.55 -7.75
C ARG A 104 -5.68 9.74 -7.01
N VAL A 105 -5.99 9.21 -5.82
CA VAL A 105 -5.03 8.42 -5.03
C VAL A 105 -4.88 7.00 -5.60
N ALA A 106 -5.96 6.38 -6.06
CA ALA A 106 -6.02 5.01 -6.54
C ALA A 106 -5.55 4.81 -8.00
N ARG A 107 -5.49 5.89 -8.81
CA ARG A 107 -5.03 5.86 -10.22
C ARG A 107 -3.73 5.09 -10.47
N THR A 108 -3.53 4.52 -11.65
CA THR A 108 -2.36 3.67 -11.98
C THR A 108 -2.25 2.41 -11.08
N PRO A 109 -3.30 1.56 -10.99
CA PRO A 109 -3.29 0.39 -10.11
C PRO A 109 -2.23 -0.64 -10.48
N MET A 110 -1.97 -0.90 -11.76
CA MET A 110 -0.97 -1.88 -12.18
C MET A 110 0.43 -1.47 -11.71
N ARG A 111 0.79 -0.19 -11.85
CA ARG A 111 2.04 0.36 -11.32
C ARG A 111 2.14 0.18 -9.81
N LYS A 112 1.07 0.44 -9.05
CA LYS A 112 1.07 0.28 -7.57
C LYS A 112 1.12 -1.18 -7.11
N LEU A 113 0.68 -2.09 -7.96
CA LEU A 113 0.76 -3.53 -7.77
C LEU A 113 2.07 -4.13 -8.33
N GLY A 114 2.99 -3.31 -8.85
CA GLY A 114 4.26 -3.79 -9.38
C GLY A 114 5.16 -4.45 -8.33
N TYR A 115 6.09 -5.27 -8.80
CA TYR A 115 6.96 -6.15 -8.00
C TYR A 115 7.63 -5.42 -6.82
N ASP A 116 8.29 -4.28 -7.06
CA ASP A 116 9.04 -3.54 -6.04
C ASP A 116 8.27 -2.32 -5.47
N GLU A 117 6.94 -2.32 -5.60
CA GLU A 117 6.06 -1.28 -5.07
C GLU A 117 5.45 -1.62 -3.71
N ARG A 118 4.64 -0.69 -3.20
CA ARG A 118 4.10 -0.51 -1.85
C ARG A 118 3.26 -1.65 -1.29
N PHE A 119 2.96 -2.68 -2.08
CA PHE A 119 2.19 -3.85 -1.63
C PHE A 119 2.97 -5.15 -1.86
N ILE A 120 3.41 -5.40 -3.10
CA ILE A 120 4.04 -6.67 -3.44
C ILE A 120 5.41 -6.80 -2.79
N ARG A 121 6.21 -5.73 -2.78
CA ARG A 121 7.50 -5.73 -2.11
C ARG A 121 7.40 -6.05 -0.61
N PRO A 122 6.57 -5.34 0.19
CA PRO A 122 6.45 -5.68 1.60
C PRO A 122 5.84 -7.07 1.82
N ILE A 123 4.92 -7.56 0.97
CA ILE A 123 4.41 -8.94 1.09
C ILE A 123 5.55 -9.96 0.96
N ARG A 124 6.39 -9.83 -0.07
CA ARG A 124 7.51 -10.75 -0.30
C ARG A 124 8.52 -10.70 0.85
N GLU A 125 8.99 -9.50 1.17
CA GLU A 125 10.04 -9.32 2.17
C GLU A 125 9.56 -9.71 3.59
N ALA A 126 8.29 -9.50 3.92
CA ALA A 126 7.70 -9.95 5.17
C ALA A 126 7.59 -11.49 5.25
N ASN A 127 7.10 -12.15 4.19
CA ASN A 127 6.99 -13.60 4.17
C ASN A 127 8.37 -14.29 4.26
N GLU A 128 9.41 -13.74 3.61
CA GLU A 128 10.81 -14.21 3.73
C GLU A 128 11.32 -14.18 5.18
N ARG A 129 10.71 -13.36 6.04
CA ARG A 129 11.04 -13.18 7.46
C ARG A 129 10.04 -13.86 8.39
N GLY A 130 9.09 -14.64 7.87
CA GLY A 130 8.04 -15.28 8.66
C GLY A 130 7.06 -14.29 9.31
N LEU A 131 6.93 -13.08 8.75
CA LEU A 131 5.99 -12.06 9.22
C LEU A 131 4.64 -12.17 8.51
N GLU A 132 3.58 -11.76 9.20
CA GLU A 132 2.20 -11.78 8.70
C GLU A 132 1.96 -10.73 7.59
N THR A 133 1.15 -11.11 6.61
CA THR A 133 0.83 -10.31 5.40
C THR A 133 -0.65 -10.35 5.01
N THR A 134 -1.50 -10.74 5.94
CA THR A 134 -2.92 -10.99 5.74
C THR A 134 -3.66 -9.74 5.22
N TYR A 135 -3.42 -8.57 5.81
CA TYR A 135 -4.13 -7.34 5.47
C TYR A 135 -3.57 -6.70 4.19
N LEU A 136 -2.27 -6.83 3.94
CA LEU A 136 -1.66 -6.48 2.65
C LEU A 136 -2.29 -7.29 1.50
N VAL A 137 -2.42 -8.61 1.66
CA VAL A 137 -3.06 -9.49 0.65
C VAL A 137 -4.52 -9.07 0.40
N LYS A 138 -5.31 -8.82 1.45
CA LYS A 138 -6.69 -8.32 1.33
C LYS A 138 -6.77 -6.98 0.58
N THR A 139 -5.78 -6.11 0.75
CA THR A 139 -5.71 -4.82 0.06
C THR A 139 -5.37 -4.99 -1.41
N VAL A 140 -4.44 -5.90 -1.74
CA VAL A 140 -4.12 -6.24 -3.13
C VAL A 140 -5.35 -6.79 -3.86
N ALA A 141 -6.14 -7.67 -3.22
CA ALA A 141 -7.38 -8.18 -3.79
C ALA A 141 -8.38 -7.06 -4.13
N LYS A 142 -8.56 -6.08 -3.23
CA LYS A 142 -9.40 -4.89 -3.51
C LYS A 142 -8.82 -3.99 -4.59
N ALA A 143 -7.50 -3.86 -4.68
CA ALA A 143 -6.84 -3.12 -5.74
C ALA A 143 -7.05 -3.77 -7.13
N LEU A 144 -7.10 -5.11 -7.21
CA LEU A 144 -7.45 -5.83 -8.44
C LEU A 144 -8.90 -5.57 -8.88
N LEU A 145 -9.80 -5.34 -7.94
CA LEU A 145 -11.21 -4.98 -8.18
C LEU A 145 -11.43 -3.49 -8.48
N TYR A 146 -10.39 -2.65 -8.41
CA TYR A 146 -10.53 -1.22 -8.67
C TYR A 146 -10.97 -0.93 -10.11
N ARG A 147 -11.95 -0.04 -10.27
CA ARG A 147 -12.49 0.42 -11.55
C ARG A 147 -12.59 1.93 -11.60
N ASP A 148 -12.04 2.53 -12.65
CA ASP A 148 -12.15 3.94 -13.00
C ASP A 148 -12.04 4.12 -14.52
N SER A 149 -13.09 4.62 -15.16
CA SER A 149 -13.16 4.82 -16.60
C SER A 149 -12.24 5.92 -17.12
N ASN A 150 -11.66 6.73 -16.23
CA ASN A 150 -10.70 7.78 -16.57
C ASN A 150 -9.24 7.36 -16.33
N ASP A 151 -8.99 6.12 -15.90
CA ASP A 151 -7.66 5.58 -15.65
C ASP A 151 -7.34 4.44 -16.62
N GLU A 152 -6.36 4.66 -17.50
CA GLU A 152 -5.96 3.70 -18.54
C GLU A 152 -5.48 2.37 -17.95
N GLU A 153 -4.70 2.40 -16.86
CA GLU A 153 -4.24 1.17 -16.19
C GLU A 153 -5.40 0.42 -15.52
N SER A 154 -6.41 1.14 -15.02
CA SER A 154 -7.61 0.50 -14.46
C SER A 154 -8.42 -0.22 -15.54
N GLN A 155 -8.58 0.40 -16.71
CA GLN A 155 -9.25 -0.21 -17.86
C GLN A 155 -8.46 -1.40 -18.42
N GLN A 156 -7.14 -1.30 -18.47
CA GLN A 156 -6.28 -2.41 -18.87
C GLN A 156 -6.38 -3.58 -17.89
N LEU A 157 -6.35 -3.32 -16.59
CA LEU A 157 -6.50 -4.33 -15.55
C LEU A 157 -7.86 -5.04 -15.63
N GLU A 158 -8.94 -4.29 -15.85
CA GLU A 158 -10.26 -4.85 -16.08
C GLU A 158 -10.29 -5.77 -17.30
N LYS A 159 -9.73 -5.31 -18.43
CA LYS A 159 -9.64 -6.12 -19.65
C LYS A 159 -8.84 -7.40 -19.43
N LEU A 160 -7.75 -7.35 -18.66
CA LEU A 160 -6.98 -8.55 -18.31
C LEU A 160 -7.84 -9.54 -17.51
N LEU A 161 -8.56 -9.08 -16.49
CA LEU A 161 -9.43 -9.91 -15.65
C LEU A 161 -10.65 -10.49 -16.38
N GLN A 162 -11.07 -9.88 -17.50
CA GLN A 162 -12.11 -10.43 -18.36
C GLN A 162 -11.61 -11.55 -19.29
N ASN A 163 -10.32 -11.57 -19.62
CA ASN A 163 -9.76 -12.44 -20.65
C ASN A 163 -8.83 -13.54 -20.10
N LYS A 164 -8.44 -13.47 -18.83
CA LYS A 164 -7.49 -14.38 -18.17
C LYS A 164 -8.01 -14.78 -16.80
N SER A 165 -7.49 -15.89 -16.26
CA SER A 165 -7.71 -16.22 -14.85
C SER A 165 -7.09 -15.16 -13.93
N VAL A 166 -7.62 -14.99 -12.72
CA VAL A 166 -7.08 -14.00 -11.78
C VAL A 166 -5.61 -14.31 -11.43
N GLU A 167 -5.24 -15.58 -11.36
CA GLU A 167 -3.87 -16.04 -11.11
C GLU A 167 -2.90 -15.57 -12.21
N GLU A 168 -3.29 -15.71 -13.47
CA GLU A 168 -2.50 -15.20 -14.60
C GLU A 168 -2.35 -13.68 -14.56
N VAL A 169 -3.43 -12.95 -14.23
CA VAL A 169 -3.36 -11.49 -14.08
C VAL A 169 -2.45 -11.08 -12.93
N ILE A 170 -2.53 -11.77 -11.79
CA ILE A 170 -1.65 -11.51 -10.64
C ILE A 170 -0.20 -11.67 -11.09
N ARG A 171 0.18 -12.75 -11.77
CA ARG A 171 1.55 -12.93 -12.27
C ARG A 171 1.99 -11.81 -13.20
N GLU A 172 1.14 -11.45 -14.14
CA GLU A 172 1.48 -10.45 -15.16
C GLU A 172 1.68 -9.07 -14.55
N VAL A 173 0.78 -8.65 -13.67
CA VAL A 173 0.80 -7.31 -13.06
C VAL A 173 1.86 -7.20 -11.96
N THR A 174 1.96 -8.22 -11.12
CA THR A 174 2.82 -8.19 -9.92
C THR A 174 4.21 -8.77 -10.13
N GLN A 175 4.39 -9.56 -11.20
CA GLN A 175 5.59 -10.36 -11.46
C GLN A 175 5.94 -11.36 -10.35
N LEU A 176 4.97 -11.70 -9.50
CA LEU A 176 5.13 -12.74 -8.48
C LEU A 176 5.39 -14.11 -9.12
N LYS A 177 6.26 -14.89 -8.46
CA LYS A 177 6.55 -16.29 -8.77
C LYS A 177 6.18 -17.24 -7.62
N ASP A 178 5.92 -16.71 -6.44
CA ASP A 178 5.51 -17.49 -5.28
C ASP A 178 4.03 -17.86 -5.40
N GLU A 179 3.77 -19.12 -5.74
CA GLU A 179 2.43 -19.71 -5.87
C GLU A 179 1.58 -19.52 -4.63
N THR A 180 2.19 -19.63 -3.45
CA THR A 180 1.46 -19.53 -2.17
C THR A 180 0.88 -18.14 -1.99
N VAL A 181 1.64 -17.10 -2.35
CA VAL A 181 1.18 -15.70 -2.28
C VAL A 181 0.12 -15.43 -3.34
N ILE A 182 0.32 -15.94 -4.56
CA ILE A 182 -0.63 -15.79 -5.67
C ILE A 182 -1.97 -16.43 -5.31
N ASP A 183 -1.96 -17.65 -4.78
CA ASP A 183 -3.16 -18.37 -4.36
C ASP A 183 -3.91 -17.64 -3.23
N ARG A 184 -3.18 -17.08 -2.26
CA ARG A 184 -3.79 -16.25 -1.19
C ARG A 184 -4.48 -15.01 -1.76
N ILE A 185 -3.83 -14.29 -2.67
CA ILE A 185 -4.43 -13.11 -3.33
C ILE A 185 -5.64 -13.50 -4.18
N ALA A 186 -5.51 -14.57 -4.99
CA ALA A 186 -6.58 -15.06 -5.86
C ALA A 186 -7.80 -15.51 -5.05
N LYS A 187 -7.59 -16.20 -3.91
CA LYS A 187 -8.65 -16.60 -3.00
C LYS A 187 -9.41 -15.40 -2.45
N GLU A 188 -8.71 -14.40 -1.93
CA GLU A 188 -9.33 -13.18 -1.40
C GLU A 188 -10.08 -12.41 -2.51
N TYR A 189 -9.50 -12.30 -3.71
CA TYR A 189 -10.16 -11.69 -4.85
C TYR A 189 -11.48 -12.40 -5.19
N LYS A 190 -11.46 -13.73 -5.30
CA LYS A 190 -12.66 -14.52 -5.65
C LYS A 190 -13.76 -14.41 -4.59
N GLN A 191 -13.39 -14.28 -3.32
CA GLN A 191 -14.36 -14.08 -2.24
C GLN A 191 -15.03 -12.70 -2.31
N LEU A 192 -14.29 -11.67 -2.73
CA LEU A 192 -14.80 -10.29 -2.85
C LEU A 192 -15.56 -10.04 -4.17
N ALA A 193 -15.30 -10.85 -5.20
CA ALA A 193 -15.91 -10.71 -6.53
C ALA A 193 -17.28 -11.42 -6.67
N GLN A 194 -17.75 -12.08 -5.61
CA GLN A 194 -19.06 -12.73 -5.51
C GLN A 194 -20.13 -11.74 -5.03
#